data_AF-A0A410PUA9-F1
#
_entry.id   AF-A0A410PUA9-F1
#
_cell.length_a   1.000
_cell.length_b   1.000
_cell.length_c   1.000
_cell.angle_alpha   90.00
_cell.angle_beta   90.00
_cell.angle_gamma   90.00
#
_symmetry.space_group_name_H-M   'P 1'
#
loop_
_entity.id
_entity.type
_entity.pdbx_description
1 polymer ?
#
loop_
_entity_poly.entity_id
_entity_poly.type
_entity_poly.pdbx_seq_one_letter_code
_entity_poly.pdbx_strand_id
1 'polypeptide(L)'
;MPRIFYRAEEEGCVAALFGHTHKPLFVQCDDIYLINPGSLTLPADGTKGSYAVVTTSPQGLEGSVIYYEEKKNTVPKPAKVQGGYIRGLLNYSDRF
;
A
#
# COMPACT_ATOMS: atom_id res chain seq x y z
N MET A 1 -18.19 4.30 7.71
CA MET A 1 -16.77 4.72 7.70
C MET A 1 -15.88 3.62 8.24
N PRO A 2 -14.62 3.49 7.79
CA PRO A 2 -13.70 2.46 8.27
C PRO A 2 -13.23 2.75 9.70
N ARG A 3 -13.01 1.71 10.53
CA ARG A 3 -12.57 1.83 11.95
C ARG A 3 -11.30 2.68 12.16
N ILE A 4 -10.44 2.75 11.14
CA ILE A 4 -9.25 3.58 11.18
C ILE A 4 -9.56 5.08 11.21
N PHE A 5 -10.70 5.51 10.67
CA PHE A 5 -11.16 6.90 10.74
C PHE A 5 -11.38 7.31 12.20
N TYR A 6 -12.21 6.56 12.94
CA TYR A 6 -12.51 6.86 14.33
C TYR A 6 -11.25 6.83 15.20
N ARG A 7 -10.34 5.89 14.95
CA ARG A 7 -9.08 5.86 15.70
C ARG A 7 -8.20 7.07 15.40
N ALA A 8 -8.15 7.54 14.15
CA ALA A 8 -7.40 8.74 13.80
C ALA A 8 -8.01 10.00 14.43
N GLU A 9 -9.34 10.05 14.50
CA GLU A 9 -10.08 11.14 15.16
C GLU A 9 -9.82 11.16 16.68
N GLU A 10 -9.95 10.03 17.35
CA GLU A 10 -9.67 9.89 18.79
C GLU A 10 -8.25 10.30 19.19
N GLU A 11 -7.28 10.08 18.29
CA GLU A 11 -5.86 10.39 18.49
C GLU A 11 -5.48 11.80 17.99
N GLY A 12 -6.43 12.58 17.47
CA GLY A 12 -6.18 13.93 16.94
C GLY A 12 -5.25 13.96 15.72
N CYS A 13 -5.29 12.92 14.89
CA CYS A 13 -4.43 12.79 13.71
C CYS A 13 -4.97 13.60 12.52
N VAL A 14 -4.07 14.20 11.74
CA VAL A 14 -4.39 14.85 10.45
C VAL A 14 -4.51 13.86 9.29
N ALA A 15 -3.96 12.66 9.44
CA ALA A 15 -4.01 11.62 8.42
C ALA A 15 -3.83 10.23 9.03
N ALA A 16 -4.41 9.22 8.36
CA ALA A 16 -4.19 7.82 8.61
C ALA A 16 -3.67 7.13 7.35
N LEU A 17 -2.44 6.59 7.43
CA LEU A 17 -1.82 5.81 6.37
C LEU A 17 -2.00 4.31 6.67
N PHE A 18 -2.57 3.56 5.73
CA PHE A 18 -2.92 2.15 5.93
C PHE A 18 -2.80 1.30 4.67
N GLY A 19 -2.93 -0.02 4.81
CA GLY A 19 -2.76 -0.98 3.72
C GLY A 19 -3.74 -2.15 3.79
N HIS A 20 -3.24 -3.36 3.56
CA HIS A 20 -3.95 -4.66 3.56
C HIS A 20 -4.86 -4.91 2.35
N THR A 21 -5.63 -3.93 1.90
CA THR A 21 -6.54 -4.13 0.76
C THR A 21 -5.82 -4.18 -0.59
N HIS A 22 -4.59 -3.65 -0.66
CA HIS A 22 -3.83 -3.45 -1.89
C HIS A 22 -4.59 -2.61 -2.94
N LYS A 23 -5.53 -1.77 -2.49
CA LYS A 23 -6.30 -0.85 -3.34
C LYS A 23 -5.91 0.59 -2.98
N PRO A 24 -5.44 1.39 -3.93
CA PRO A 24 -5.08 2.78 -3.67
C PRO A 24 -6.28 3.59 -3.20
N LEU A 25 -6.06 4.48 -2.22
CA LEU A 25 -7.04 5.42 -1.71
C LEU A 25 -6.33 6.72 -1.31
N PHE A 26 -6.86 7.85 -1.70
CA PHE A 26 -6.49 9.15 -1.17
C PHE A 26 -7.75 9.99 -1.07
N VAL A 27 -8.35 10.05 0.12
CA VAL A 27 -9.59 10.80 0.36
C VAL A 27 -9.46 11.59 1.64
N GLN A 28 -10.04 12.77 1.67
CA GLN A 28 -10.23 13.54 2.89
C GLN A 28 -11.66 13.27 3.40
N CYS A 29 -11.76 12.85 4.65
CA CYS A 29 -13.03 12.74 5.36
C CYS A 29 -12.92 13.69 6.56
N ASP A 30 -13.77 14.73 6.57
CA ASP A 30 -13.68 15.83 7.53
C ASP A 30 -12.26 16.44 7.52
N ASP A 31 -11.58 16.46 8.67
CA ASP A 31 -10.22 17.01 8.80
C ASP A 31 -9.11 15.93 8.70
N ILE A 32 -9.47 14.69 8.33
CA ILE A 32 -8.56 13.55 8.33
C ILE A 32 -8.38 12.99 6.92
N TYR A 33 -7.13 12.92 6.47
CA TYR A 33 -6.78 12.21 5.23
C TYR A 33 -6.69 10.70 5.46
N LEU A 34 -7.49 9.93 4.71
CA LEU A 34 -7.39 8.47 4.66
C LEU A 34 -6.58 8.07 3.41
N ILE A 35 -5.41 7.49 3.65
CA ILE A 35 -4.42 7.20 2.60
C ILE A 35 -4.07 5.71 2.59
N ASN A 36 -4.34 5.06 1.47
CA ASN A 36 -3.81 3.74 1.15
C ASN A 36 -2.93 3.86 -0.10
N PRO A 37 -1.62 3.57 -0.03
CA PRO A 37 -0.75 3.68 -1.20
C PRO A 37 -1.06 2.62 -2.28
N GLY A 38 -1.88 1.61 -1.96
CA GLY A 38 -2.11 0.44 -2.79
C GLY A 38 -0.94 -0.53 -2.69
N SER A 39 -0.50 -1.08 -3.82
CA SER A 39 0.57 -2.09 -3.84
C SER A 39 1.41 -1.93 -5.09
N LEU A 40 2.74 -1.90 -4.96
CA LEU A 40 3.65 -1.84 -6.10
C LEU A 40 3.70 -3.15 -6.90
N THR A 41 3.60 -4.29 -6.22
CA THR A 41 3.85 -5.63 -6.81
C THR A 41 2.61 -6.48 -6.93
N LEU A 42 1.55 -6.19 -6.16
CA LEU A 42 0.32 -6.98 -6.14
C LEU A 42 -0.95 -6.11 -5.97
N PRO A 43 -1.34 -5.30 -6.97
CA PRO A 43 -2.61 -4.56 -6.94
C PRO A 43 -3.81 -5.52 -6.90
N ALA A 44 -4.80 -5.24 -6.05
CA ALA A 44 -5.96 -6.13 -5.86
C ALA A 44 -7.18 -5.79 -6.76
N ASP A 45 -7.14 -4.66 -7.44
CA ASP A 45 -8.20 -4.11 -8.29
C ASP A 45 -7.83 -4.10 -9.78
N GLY A 46 -6.70 -4.71 -10.14
CA GLY A 46 -6.22 -4.77 -11.52
C GLY A 46 -5.57 -3.48 -12.02
N THR A 47 -5.37 -2.48 -11.15
CA THR A 47 -4.60 -1.29 -11.51
C THR A 47 -3.12 -1.63 -11.70
N LYS A 48 -2.34 -0.67 -12.23
CA LYS A 48 -0.87 -0.76 -12.16
C LYS A 48 -0.41 -0.73 -10.70
N GLY A 49 0.83 -1.17 -10.47
CA GLY A 49 1.49 -0.99 -9.18
C GLY A 49 1.38 0.45 -8.72
N SER A 50 1.17 0.73 -7.44
CA SER A 50 0.96 2.10 -6.95
C SER A 50 1.68 2.38 -5.64
N TYR A 51 1.91 3.67 -5.38
CA TYR A 51 2.42 4.21 -4.12
C TYR A 51 1.82 5.60 -3.86
N ALA A 52 1.87 6.08 -2.62
CA ALA A 52 1.45 7.44 -2.29
C ALA A 52 2.68 8.33 -2.06
N VAL A 53 2.61 9.58 -2.51
CA VAL A 53 3.55 10.64 -2.16
C VAL A 53 2.79 11.67 -1.35
N VAL A 54 3.32 12.00 -0.18
CA VAL A 54 2.73 12.93 0.78
C VAL A 54 3.78 13.95 1.19
N THR A 55 3.41 15.21 1.14
CA THR A 55 4.21 16.35 1.58
C THR A 55 3.48 17.02 2.73
N THR A 56 4.19 17.28 3.83
CA THR A 56 3.65 17.97 5.00
C THR A 56 4.31 19.32 5.19
N SER A 57 3.54 20.29 5.66
CA SER A 57 3.98 21.64 5.99
C SER A 57 3.16 22.19 7.16
N PRO A 58 3.53 23.34 7.75
CA PRO A 58 2.67 24.02 8.72
C PRO A 58 1.28 24.38 8.18
N GLN A 59 1.11 24.47 6.85
CA GLN A 59 -0.16 24.76 6.19
C GLN A 59 -1.05 23.51 6.05
N GLY A 60 -0.49 22.31 6.21
CA GLY A 60 -1.25 21.07 6.18
C GLY A 60 -0.52 19.94 5.45
N LEU A 61 -1.32 19.04 4.89
CA LEU A 61 -0.87 17.86 4.17
C LEU A 61 -1.39 17.92 2.73
N GLU A 62 -0.49 17.70 1.79
CA GLU A 62 -0.80 17.55 0.37
C GLU A 62 -0.23 16.21 -0.13
N GLY A 63 -0.87 15.61 -1.13
CA GLY A 63 -0.37 14.35 -1.66
C GLY A 63 -1.23 13.78 -2.78
N SER A 64 -0.75 12.66 -3.32
CA SER A 64 -1.47 11.90 -4.34
C SER A 64 -0.99 10.45 -4.39
N VAL A 65 -1.82 9.59 -4.98
CA VAL A 65 -1.39 8.24 -5.39
C VAL A 65 -0.80 8.32 -6.79
N ILE A 66 0.39 7.75 -6.95
CA ILE A 66 1.09 7.62 -8.23
C ILE A 66 1.08 6.15 -8.65
N TYR A 67 0.72 5.92 -9.91
CA TYR A 67 0.77 4.60 -10.53
C TYR A 67 2.11 4.40 -11.22
N TYR A 68 2.76 3.30 -10.87
CA TYR A 68 4.02 2.84 -11.41
C TYR A 68 3.84 2.40 -12.88
N GLU A 69 4.53 3.10 -13.77
CA GLU A 69 4.71 2.71 -15.16
C GLU A 69 5.94 1.78 -15.24
N GLU A 70 5.74 0.49 -15.51
CA GLU A 70 6.85 -0.36 -15.95
C GLU A 70 7.37 0.21 -17.29
N LYS A 71 8.53 0.87 -17.29
CA LYS A 71 9.33 0.93 -18.52
C LYS A 71 9.64 -0.52 -18.87
N LYS A 72 9.13 -1.01 -20.00
CA LYS A 72 9.49 -2.34 -20.52
C LYS A 72 11.02 -2.40 -20.61
N ASN A 73 11.64 -3.02 -19.61
CA ASN A 73 13.05 -3.36 -19.68
C ASN A 73 13.16 -4.37 -20.82
N THR A 74 13.76 -3.97 -21.94
CA THR A 74 14.06 -4.84 -23.08
C THR A 74 15.14 -5.87 -22.76
N VAL A 75 15.66 -5.84 -21.52
CA VAL A 75 16.60 -6.83 -20.99
C VAL A 75 15.82 -8.11 -20.62
N PRO A 76 16.20 -9.29 -21.15
CA PRO A 76 15.53 -10.54 -20.84
C PRO A 76 15.55 -10.79 -19.32
N LYS A 77 14.37 -11.03 -18.73
CA LYS A 77 14.25 -11.41 -17.31
C LYS A 77 14.97 -12.75 -17.10
N PRO A 78 15.90 -12.87 -16.14
CA PRO A 78 16.47 -14.16 -15.77
C PRO A 78 15.35 -15.09 -15.27
N ALA A 79 15.53 -16.39 -15.46
CA ALA A 79 14.54 -17.41 -15.08
C ALA A 79 14.09 -17.20 -13.63
N LYS A 80 12.77 -17.17 -13.40
CA LYS A 80 12.20 -17.05 -12.06
C LYS A 80 12.61 -18.27 -11.25
N VAL A 81 13.54 -18.11 -10.31
CA VAL A 81 13.74 -19.09 -9.24
C VAL A 81 12.47 -19.12 -8.39
N GLN A 82 11.87 -20.31 -8.27
CA GLN A 82 10.60 -20.54 -7.60
C GLN A 82 10.76 -20.40 -6.08
N GLY A 83 10.75 -19.15 -5.60
CA GLY A 83 10.69 -18.85 -4.18
C GLY A 83 9.34 -19.30 -3.61
N GLY A 84 9.37 -20.12 -2.56
CA GLY A 84 8.16 -20.66 -1.93
C GLY A 84 8.28 -22.12 -1.51
N TYR A 85 9.15 -22.90 -2.17
CA TYR A 85 9.37 -24.31 -1.82
C TYR A 85 9.90 -24.48 -0.38
N ILE A 86 10.98 -23.76 -0.04
CA ILE A 86 11.56 -23.80 1.32
C ILE A 86 10.61 -23.17 2.36
N ARG A 87 9.91 -22.09 2.00
CA ARG A 87 8.90 -21.46 2.86
C ARG A 87 7.72 -22.40 3.16
N GLY A 88 7.29 -23.18 2.15
CA GLY A 88 6.25 -24.20 2.31
C GLY A 88 6.69 -25.33 3.22
N LEU A 89 7.95 -25.76 3.15
CA LEU A 89 8.55 -26.77 4.03
C LEU A 89 8.62 -26.31 5.50
N LEU A 90 9.00 -25.06 5.74
CA LEU A 90 9.22 -24.54 7.10
C LEU A 90 7.90 -24.20 7.84
N ASN A 91 6.81 -23.87 7.15
CA ASN A 91 5.54 -23.56 7.81
C ASN A 91 4.80 -24.79 8.40
N TYR A 92 5.27 -26.02 8.14
CA TYR A 92 4.67 -27.25 8.67
C TYR A 92 5.45 -27.88 9.84
N SER A 93 6.55 -27.27 10.32
CA SER A 93 7.29 -27.81 11.47
C SER A 93 6.65 -27.54 12.83
N ASP A 94 5.75 -26.57 12.91
CA ASP A 94 5.27 -26.04 14.20
C ASP A 94 3.86 -26.57 14.56
N ARG A 95 3.44 -27.68 13.94
CA ARG A 95 2.09 -28.24 14.07
C ARG A 95 2.05 -29.63 14.74
N PHE A 96 2.98 -29.89 15.66
CA PHE A 96 2.95 -31.03 16.59
C PHE A 96 2.99 -30.53 18.04
#